data_AF-A0A7X6Z038-F1
#
_entry.id   AF-A0A7X6Z038-F1
#
_cell.length_a   1.000
_cell.length_b   1.000
_cell.length_c   1.000
_cell.angle_alpha   90.00
_cell.angle_beta   90.00
_cell.angle_gamma   90.00
#
_symmetry.space_group_name_H-M   'P 1'
#
loop_
_entity.id
_entity.type
_entity.pdbx_description
1 polymer ?
#
loop_
_entity_poly.entity_id
_entity_poly.type
_entity_poly.pdbx_seq_one_letter_code
_entity_poly.pdbx_strand_id
1 'polypeptide(L)'
;MENDTMVRAATETNLTIKRQRGLKTVARWGKITGIMIMITGSISALIGLLSFIIGAIPGAILTWTGFLIFKSAKSADNLTYEWNEEELDNLIESYGKFLMINGVLIIISIVVGVLSMGAIMTILANFV
;
A
#
# COMPACT_ATOMS: atom_id res chain seq x y z
N MET A 1 -14.52 -41.94 13.39
CA MET A 1 -13.15 -42.10 12.87
C MET A 1 -13.06 -41.72 11.39
N GLU A 2 -13.73 -42.42 10.45
CA GLU A 2 -13.66 -42.09 9.01
C GLU A 2 -14.34 -40.75 8.64
N ASN A 3 -15.48 -40.43 9.26
CA ASN A 3 -16.16 -39.13 9.06
C ASN A 3 -15.28 -37.96 9.55
N ASP A 4 -14.59 -38.13 10.68
CA ASP A 4 -13.74 -37.10 11.26
C ASP A 4 -12.51 -36.81 10.38
N THR A 5 -11.97 -37.83 9.70
CA THR A 5 -10.87 -37.66 8.75
C THR A 5 -11.31 -36.92 7.48
N MET A 6 -12.52 -37.20 6.97
CA MET A 6 -13.05 -36.56 5.77
C MET A 6 -13.38 -35.08 6.02
N VAL A 7 -13.94 -34.75 7.19
CA VAL A 7 -14.22 -33.36 7.59
C VAL A 7 -12.94 -32.54 7.74
N ARG A 8 -11.87 -33.13 8.30
CA ARG A 8 -10.57 -32.47 8.44
C ARG A 8 -9.90 -32.21 7.09
N ALA A 9 -9.89 -33.19 6.19
CA ALA A 9 -9.35 -33.04 4.85
C ALA A 9 -10.10 -31.98 4.02
N ALA A 10 -11.43 -31.95 4.11
CA ALA A 10 -12.26 -30.91 3.47
C ALA A 10 -11.97 -29.52 4.06
N THR A 11 -11.74 -29.42 5.37
CA THR A 11 -11.40 -28.15 6.03
C THR A 11 -10.04 -27.63 5.57
N GLU A 12 -9.01 -28.48 5.57
CA GLU A 12 -7.66 -28.14 5.12
C GLU A 12 -7.66 -27.69 3.65
N THR A 13 -8.37 -28.40 2.79
CA THR A 13 -8.53 -28.04 1.36
C THR A 13 -9.21 -26.68 1.19
N ASN A 14 -10.25 -26.39 1.97
CA ASN A 14 -10.91 -25.10 1.92
C ASN A 14 -10.00 -23.95 2.41
N LEU A 15 -9.17 -24.21 3.42
CA LEU A 15 -8.20 -23.24 3.93
C LEU A 15 -7.11 -22.93 2.91
N THR A 16 -6.58 -23.94 2.22
CA THR A 16 -5.55 -23.73 1.18
C THR A 16 -6.11 -22.94 0.00
N ILE A 17 -7.32 -23.25 -0.47
CA ILE A 17 -7.99 -22.51 -1.55
C ILE A 17 -8.23 -21.04 -1.14
N LYS A 18 -8.73 -20.80 0.08
CA LYS A 18 -8.95 -19.43 0.58
C LYS A 18 -7.65 -18.66 0.67
N ARG A 19 -6.59 -19.28 1.19
CA ARG A 19 -5.26 -18.67 1.31
C ARG A 19 -4.69 -18.30 -0.05
N GLN A 20 -4.67 -19.24 -1.00
CA GLN A 20 -4.18 -18.99 -2.36
C GLN A 20 -4.96 -17.88 -3.06
N ARG A 21 -6.29 -17.83 -2.86
CA ARG A 21 -7.12 -16.75 -3.40
C ARG A 21 -6.74 -15.39 -2.81
N GLY A 22 -6.56 -15.32 -1.49
CA GLY A 22 -6.14 -14.10 -0.80
C GLY A 22 -4.80 -13.59 -1.31
N LEU A 23 -3.80 -14.48 -1.38
CA LEU A 23 -2.46 -14.16 -1.89
C LEU A 23 -2.50 -13.70 -3.35
N LYS A 24 -3.25 -14.39 -4.23
CA LYS A 24 -3.41 -13.98 -5.64
C LYS A 24 -4.04 -12.60 -5.78
N THR A 25 -5.02 -12.27 -4.93
CA THR A 25 -5.65 -10.94 -4.91
C THR A 25 -4.64 -9.87 -4.50
N VAL A 26 -3.89 -10.09 -3.41
CA VAL A 26 -2.85 -9.16 -2.94
C VAL A 26 -1.75 -9.01 -3.99
N ALA A 27 -1.29 -10.11 -4.59
CA ALA A 27 -0.29 -10.10 -5.65
C ALA A 27 -0.74 -9.28 -6.86
N ARG A 28 -1.97 -9.50 -7.34
CA ARG A 28 -2.49 -8.79 -8.52
C ARG A 28 -2.69 -7.31 -8.24
N TRP A 29 -3.46 -6.97 -7.21
CA TRP A 29 -3.79 -5.58 -6.91
C TRP A 29 -2.58 -4.82 -6.39
N GLY A 30 -1.76 -5.42 -5.52
CA GLY A 30 -0.57 -4.77 -5.01
C GLY A 30 0.48 -4.48 -6.09
N LYS A 31 0.64 -5.35 -7.11
CA LYS A 31 1.50 -5.06 -8.26
C LYS A 31 0.96 -3.90 -9.10
N ILE A 32 -0.33 -3.93 -9.45
CA ILE A 32 -0.98 -2.88 -10.24
C ILE A 32 -0.92 -1.54 -9.51
N THR A 33 -1.38 -1.51 -8.25
CA THR A 33 -1.39 -0.33 -7.41
C THR A 33 0.01 0.19 -7.16
N GLY A 34 0.98 -0.69 -6.88
CA GLY A 34 2.38 -0.28 -6.68
C GLY A 34 2.98 0.42 -7.89
N ILE A 35 2.77 -0.14 -9.10
CA ILE A 35 3.21 0.48 -10.35
C ILE A 35 2.54 1.84 -10.57
N MET A 36 1.22 1.91 -10.39
CA MET A 36 0.48 3.18 -10.53
C MET A 36 0.99 4.24 -9.57
N ILE A 37 1.17 3.90 -8.29
CA ILE A 37 1.71 4.81 -7.28
C ILE A 37 3.13 5.25 -7.64
N MET A 38 4.00 4.33 -8.09
CA MET A 38 5.35 4.67 -8.52
C MET A 38 5.35 5.67 -9.67
N ILE A 39 4.48 5.48 -10.67
CA ILE A 39 4.34 6.39 -11.82
C ILE A 39 3.83 7.75 -11.36
N THR A 40 2.75 7.78 -10.58
CA THR A 40 2.17 9.02 -10.05
C THR A 40 3.19 9.78 -9.19
N GLY A 41 3.86 9.10 -8.27
CA GLY A 41 4.89 9.70 -7.41
C GLY A 41 6.07 10.25 -8.21
N SER A 42 6.50 9.53 -9.25
CA SER A 42 7.59 9.99 -10.12
C SER A 42 7.21 11.26 -10.89
N ILE A 43 5.98 11.30 -11.45
CA ILE A 43 5.46 12.49 -12.11
C ILE A 43 5.36 13.65 -11.11
N SER A 44 4.82 13.40 -9.91
CA SER A 44 4.72 14.42 -8.85
C SER A 44 6.09 14.91 -8.39
N ALA A 45 7.09 14.04 -8.30
CA ALA A 45 8.46 14.42 -7.93
C ALA A 45 9.09 15.32 -8.99
N LEU A 46 8.89 15.01 -10.28
CA LEU A 46 9.36 15.82 -11.40
C LEU A 46 8.68 17.20 -11.43
N ILE A 47 7.36 17.24 -11.30
CA ILE A 47 6.61 18.52 -11.23
C ILE A 47 7.03 19.32 -10.00
N GLY A 48 7.16 18.65 -8.86
CA GLY A 48 7.62 19.26 -7.61
C GLY A 48 8.98 19.90 -7.76
N LEU A 49 9.94 19.19 -8.35
CA LEU A 49 11.29 19.72 -8.62
C LEU A 49 11.28 20.99 -9.48
N LEU A 50 10.38 21.07 -10.46
CA LEU A 50 10.23 22.24 -11.35
C LEU A 50 9.54 23.42 -10.66
N SER A 51 8.67 23.18 -9.68
CA SER A 51 7.90 24.23 -9.01
C SER A 51 8.63 24.81 -7.78
N PHE A 52 9.27 23.98 -6.95
CA PHE A 52 10.09 24.35 -5.79
C PHE A 52 10.87 23.10 -5.33
N ILE A 53 12.18 23.19 -5.04
CA ILE A 53 13.02 22.01 -4.66
C ILE A 53 12.39 21.16 -3.53
N ILE A 54 11.65 21.79 -2.61
CA ILE A 54 10.96 21.13 -1.47
C ILE A 54 9.76 20.26 -1.94
N GLY A 55 9.15 20.59 -3.09
CA GLY A 55 8.00 19.88 -3.66
C GLY A 55 8.32 18.50 -4.23
N ALA A 56 9.60 18.16 -4.43
CA ALA A 56 10.01 16.83 -4.89
C ALA A 56 9.90 15.76 -3.78
N ILE A 57 10.02 16.15 -2.51
CA ILE A 57 10.04 15.23 -1.37
C ILE A 57 8.74 14.42 -1.25
N PRO A 58 7.53 15.03 -1.28
CA PRO A 58 6.29 14.27 -1.25
C PRO A 58 6.17 13.26 -2.40
N GLY A 59 6.62 13.63 -3.61
CA GLY A 59 6.62 12.74 -4.77
C GLY A 59 7.56 11.55 -4.60
N ALA A 60 8.76 11.77 -4.07
CA ALA A 60 9.74 10.71 -3.80
C ALA A 60 9.22 9.72 -2.74
N ILE A 61 8.60 10.22 -1.65
CA ILE A 61 7.97 9.37 -0.63
C ILE A 61 6.85 8.53 -1.26
N LEU A 62 6.03 9.13 -2.12
CA LEU A 62 4.95 8.42 -2.81
C LEU A 62 5.52 7.30 -3.70
N THR A 63 6.57 7.57 -4.47
CA THR A 63 7.24 6.54 -5.29
C THR A 63 7.78 5.40 -4.43
N TRP A 64 8.45 5.70 -3.32
CA TRP A 64 8.96 4.68 -2.40
C TRP A 64 7.84 3.83 -1.80
N THR A 65 6.73 4.46 -1.46
CA THR A 65 5.53 3.79 -0.96
C THR A 65 4.95 2.82 -2.00
N GLY A 66 4.92 3.23 -3.28
CA GLY A 66 4.55 2.37 -4.40
C GLY A 66 5.47 1.15 -4.55
N PHE A 67 6.77 1.34 -4.34
CA PHE A 67 7.74 0.25 -4.35
C PHE A 67 7.51 -0.76 -3.21
N LEU A 68 7.17 -0.30 -1.99
CA LEU A 68 6.92 -1.19 -0.85
C LEU A 68 5.69 -2.09 -1.06
N ILE A 69 4.58 -1.54 -1.56
CA ILE A 69 3.39 -2.36 -1.86
C ILE A 69 3.65 -3.29 -3.05
N PHE A 70 4.45 -2.87 -4.03
CA PHE A 70 4.89 -3.75 -5.12
C PHE A 70 5.75 -4.91 -4.61
N LYS A 71 6.72 -4.64 -3.72
CA LYS A 71 7.55 -5.68 -3.08
C LYS A 71 6.69 -6.67 -2.31
N SER A 72 5.78 -6.17 -1.48
CA SER A 72 4.78 -6.96 -0.75
C SER A 72 3.97 -7.85 -1.71
N ALA A 73 3.47 -7.29 -2.81
CA ALA A 73 2.71 -8.04 -3.81
C ALA A 73 3.54 -9.11 -4.54
N LYS A 74 4.83 -8.86 -4.77
CA LYS A 74 5.75 -9.85 -5.34
C LYS A 74 5.97 -11.02 -4.40
N SER A 75 6.17 -10.77 -3.10
CA SER A 75 6.27 -11.82 -2.09
C SER A 75 4.96 -12.61 -1.92
N ALA A 76 3.80 -11.93 -1.97
CA ALA A 76 2.50 -12.62 -2.00
C ALA A 76 2.37 -13.55 -3.22
N ASP A 77 2.88 -13.15 -4.38
CA ASP A 77 2.85 -13.96 -5.60
C ASP A 77 3.74 -15.20 -5.44
N ASN A 78 4.95 -15.04 -4.92
CA ASN A 78 5.89 -16.14 -4.64
C ASN A 78 5.25 -17.18 -3.70
N LEU A 79 4.56 -16.73 -2.65
CA LEU A 79 3.81 -17.60 -1.72
C LEU A 79 2.66 -18.39 -2.36
N THR A 80 2.20 -18.01 -3.55
CA THR A 80 1.19 -18.80 -4.29
C THR A 80 1.78 -20.02 -4.98
N TYR A 81 3.08 -19.99 -5.27
CA TYR A 81 3.82 -21.10 -5.89
C TYR A 81 4.40 -22.02 -4.82
N GLU A 82 5.13 -21.44 -3.86
CA GLU A 82 5.80 -22.17 -2.80
C GLU A 82 5.63 -21.43 -1.47
N TRP A 83 5.12 -22.13 -0.46
CA TRP A 83 4.97 -21.56 0.86
C TRP A 83 6.33 -21.53 1.57
N ASN A 84 6.86 -20.33 1.79
CA ASN A 84 8.10 -20.09 2.50
C ASN A 84 7.89 -18.98 3.55
N GLU A 85 8.33 -19.22 4.78
CA GLU A 85 8.23 -18.24 5.87
C GLU A 85 8.99 -16.94 5.57
N GLU A 86 10.11 -17.01 4.84
CA GLU A 86 10.87 -15.82 4.44
C GLU A 86 10.06 -14.89 3.52
N GLU A 87 9.29 -15.45 2.59
CA GLU A 87 8.42 -14.66 1.71
C GLU A 87 7.21 -14.12 2.46
N LEU A 88 6.73 -14.83 3.47
CA LEU A 88 5.67 -14.35 4.36
C LEU A 88 6.16 -13.16 5.20
N ASP A 89 7.37 -13.25 5.77
CA ASP A 89 7.97 -12.16 6.52
C ASP A 89 8.22 -10.95 5.63
N ASN A 90 8.77 -11.14 4.42
CA ASN A 90 8.96 -10.07 3.45
C ASN A 90 7.64 -9.40 3.04
N LEU A 91 6.58 -10.20 2.86
CA LEU A 91 5.22 -9.73 2.56
C LEU A 91 4.72 -8.81 3.69
N ILE A 92 4.78 -9.30 4.93
CA ILE A 92 4.27 -8.60 6.13
C ILE A 92 5.10 -7.36 6.44
N GLU A 93 6.43 -7.46 6.39
CA GLU A 93 7.33 -6.35 6.70
C GLU A 93 7.16 -5.20 5.70
N SER A 94 7.16 -5.52 4.40
CA SER A 94 7.02 -4.51 3.34
C SER A 94 5.64 -3.85 3.38
N TYR A 95 4.59 -4.64 3.65
CA TYR A 95 3.23 -4.13 3.84
C TYR A 95 3.09 -3.27 5.10
N GLY A 96 3.72 -3.67 6.21
CA GLY A 96 3.76 -2.91 7.45
C GLY A 96 4.44 -1.56 7.28
N LYS A 97 5.57 -1.51 6.57
CA LYS A 97 6.26 -0.26 6.20
C LYS A 97 5.38 0.63 5.32
N PHE A 98 4.68 0.05 4.33
CA PHE A 98 3.72 0.78 3.51
C PHE A 98 2.61 1.41 4.37
N LEU A 99 2.03 0.66 5.31
CA LEU A 99 0.99 1.17 6.22
C LEU A 99 1.53 2.26 7.15
N MET A 100 2.73 2.10 7.69
CA MET A 100 3.37 3.09 8.55
C MET A 100 3.55 4.43 7.82
N ILE A 101 4.08 4.41 6.60
CA ILE A 101 4.28 5.62 5.80
C ILE A 101 2.93 6.26 5.45
N ASN A 102 1.95 5.48 4.99
CA ASN A 102 0.62 6.02 4.68
C ASN A 102 -0.08 6.59 5.92
N GLY A 103 0.03 5.93 7.07
CA GLY A 103 -0.53 6.41 8.33
C GLY A 103 0.02 7.78 8.71
N VAL A 104 1.34 7.96 8.62
CA VAL A 104 1.99 9.26 8.87
C VAL A 104 1.53 10.31 7.84
N LEU A 105 1.48 9.96 6.56
CA LEU A 105 1.02 10.88 5.50
C LEU A 105 -0.44 11.31 5.68
N ILE A 106 -1.32 10.41 6.13
CA ILE A 106 -2.72 10.72 6.43
C ILE A 106 -2.79 11.73 7.58
N ILE A 107 -2.03 11.53 8.66
CA ILE A 107 -1.99 12.45 9.80
C ILE A 107 -1.55 13.84 9.33
N ILE A 108 -0.46 13.93 8.57
CA ILE A 108 0.04 15.19 8.01
C ILE A 108 -1.03 15.85 7.12
N SER A 109 -1.68 15.07 6.25
CA SER A 109 -2.70 15.57 5.34
C SER A 109 -3.91 16.15 6.07
N ILE A 110 -4.33 15.53 7.18
CA ILE A 110 -5.41 16.05 8.03
C ILE A 110 -4.99 17.39 8.65
N VAL A 111 -3.79 17.48 9.22
CA VAL A 111 -3.28 18.73 9.83
C VAL A 111 -3.22 19.86 8.82
N VAL A 112 -2.64 19.60 7.63
CA VAL A 112 -2.55 20.59 6.55
C VAL A 112 -3.94 20.98 6.05
N GLY A 113 -4.87 20.02 5.91
CA GLY A 113 -6.24 20.28 5.48
C GLY A 113 -7.03 21.18 6.43
N VAL A 114 -6.88 21.00 7.74
CA VAL A 114 -7.53 21.85 8.75
C VAL A 114 -6.97 23.27 8.71
N LEU A 115 -5.64 23.42 8.62
CA LEU A 115 -4.99 24.72 8.55
C LEU A 115 -5.36 25.48 7.27
N SER A 116 -5.38 24.81 6.12
CA SER A 116 -5.74 25.43 4.84
C SER A 116 -7.19 25.89 4.81
N MET A 117 -8.12 25.13 5.40
CA MET A 117 -9.52 25.52 5.50
C MET A 117 -9.71 26.81 6.32
N GLY A 118 -8.98 26.96 7.43
CA GLY A 118 -8.97 28.20 8.20
C GLY A 118 -8.43 29.39 7.40
N ALA A 119 -7.32 29.20 6.68
CA ALA A 119 -6.73 30.23 5.83
C ALA A 119 -7.70 30.66 4.70
N ILE A 120 -8.35 29.70 4.03
CA ILE A 120 -9.31 29.99 2.97
C ILE A 120 -10.50 30.81 3.51
N MET A 121 -11.03 30.46 4.68
CA MET A 121 -12.12 31.25 5.29
C MET A 121 -11.72 32.70 5.57
N THR A 122 -10.50 32.94 6.07
CA THR A 122 -10.02 34.31 6.30
C THR A 122 -9.84 35.11 5.01
N ILE A 123 -9.36 34.46 3.94
CA ILE A 123 -9.22 35.10 2.63
C ILE A 123 -10.60 35.47 2.08
N LEU A 124 -11.56 34.54 2.11
CA LEU A 124 -12.93 34.81 1.64
C LEU A 124 -13.62 35.92 2.45
N ALA A 125 -13.41 35.97 3.76
CA ALA A 125 -13.95 37.03 4.61
C ALA A 125 -13.39 38.43 4.29
N ASN A 126 -12.22 38.54 3.65
CA ASN A 126 -11.66 39.82 3.20
C ASN A 126 -12.21 40.26 1.82
N PHE A 127 -12.91 39.39 1.09
CA PHE A 127 -13.47 39.68 -0.23
C PHE A 127 -15.00 39.96 -0.22
N VAL A 128 -15.66 39.80 0.93
CA VAL A 128 -17.09 40.10 1.16
C VAL A 128 -17.20 41.36 1.99
#